data_AF-A0A0Z8UDL5-F1
#
_entry.id   AF-A0A0Z8UDL5-F1
#
_cell.length_a   1.000
_cell.length_b   1.000
_cell.length_c   1.000
_cell.angle_alpha   90.00
_cell.angle_beta   90.00
_cell.angle_gamma   90.00
#
_symmetry.space_group_name_H-M   'P 1'
#
loop_
_entity.id
_entity.type
_entity.pdbx_description
1 polymer ?
#
loop_
_entity_poly.entity_id
_entity_poly.type
_entity_poly.pdbx_seq_one_letter_code
_entity_poly.pdbx_strand_id
1 'polypeptide(L)' 'MKTKKAYWLTLLLVAVVLFLLGLNTGVYVFNLLAIGISFLVYRNGYDVLFKEYDDSQKEKRETAEKIYAALREGKKKGE' A
#
# COMPACT_ATOMS: atom_id res chain seq x y z
N MET A 1 2.29 -17.25 9.28
CA MET A 1 2.28 -15.82 8.86
C MET A 1 3.37 -15.48 7.86
N LYS A 2 4.66 -15.73 8.14
CA LYS A 2 5.79 -15.38 7.24
C LYS A 2 5.64 -15.90 5.81
N THR A 3 5.22 -17.16 5.64
CA THR A 3 5.03 -17.79 4.32
C THR A 3 3.95 -17.11 3.48
N LYS A 4 2.86 -16.63 4.10
CA LYS A 4 1.77 -15.92 3.38
C LYS A 4 2.23 -14.55 2.92
N LYS A 5 2.96 -13.79 3.76
CA LYS A 5 3.52 -12.50 3.39
C LYS A 5 4.54 -12.65 2.24
N ALA A 6 5.43 -13.64 2.34
CA ALA A 6 6.38 -13.96 1.28
C ALA A 6 5.68 -14.31 -0.04
N TYR A 7 4.64 -15.15 -0.01
CA TYR A 7 3.85 -15.52 -1.19
C TYR A 7 3.28 -14.29 -1.91
N TRP A 8 2.58 -13.41 -1.18
CA TRP A 8 1.99 -12.20 -1.77
C TRP A 8 3.05 -11.23 -2.29
N LEU A 9 4.19 -11.13 -1.59
CA LEU A 9 5.30 -10.30 -2.02
C LEU A 9 5.95 -10.84 -3.30
N THR A 10 6.12 -12.15 -3.42
CA THR A 10 6.62 -12.80 -4.64
C THR A 10 5.66 -12.58 -5.80
N LEU A 11 4.35 -12.71 -5.60
CA LEU A 11 3.35 -12.41 -6.63
C LEU A 11 3.42 -10.95 -7.09
N LEU A 12 3.56 -10.01 -6.16
CA LEU A 12 3.75 -8.60 -6.47
C LEU A 12 5.04 -8.38 -7.29
N LEU A 13 6.14 -9.05 -6.91
CA LEU A 13 7.40 -8.99 -7.66
C LEU A 13 7.25 -9.55 -9.08
N VAL A 14 6.53 -10.67 -9.26
CA VAL A 14 6.24 -11.24 -10.58
C VAL A 14 5.45 -10.26 -11.43
N ALA A 15 4.45 -9.57 -10.87
CA ALA A 15 3.71 -8.54 -11.61
C ALA A 15 4.61 -7.41 -12.09
N VAL A 16 5.55 -6.94 -11.25
CA VAL A 16 6.52 -5.91 -11.63
C VAL A 16 7.44 -6.40 -12.76
N VAL A 17 7.96 -7.63 -12.68
CA VAL A 17 8.80 -8.21 -13.73
C VAL A 17 8.04 -8.32 -15.05
N LEU A 18 6.79 -8.80 -15.04
CA LEU A 18 5.95 -8.90 -16.24
C LEU A 18 5.67 -7.51 -16.85
N PHE A 19 5.40 -6.51 -16.03
CA PHE A 19 5.23 -5.14 -16.50
C PHE A 19 6.50 -4.61 -17.18
N LEU A 20 7.67 -4.80 -16.57
CA LEU A 20 8.95 -4.40 -17.16
C LEU A 20 9.25 -5.16 -18.46
N LEU A 21 8.93 -6.45 -18.53
CA LEU A 21 9.06 -7.24 -19.76
C LEU A 21 8.13 -6.73 -20.86
N GLY A 22 6.88 -6.40 -20.53
CA GLY A 22 5.92 -5.82 -21.47
C GLY A 22 6.38 -4.46 -22.00
N LEU A 23 6.95 -3.61 -21.14
CA LEU A 23 7.56 -2.34 -21.55
C LEU A 23 8.77 -2.53 -22.46
N ASN A 24 9.67 -3.47 -22.12
CA ASN A 24 10.90 -3.68 -22.88
C ASN A 24 10.67 -4.35 -24.24
N THR A 25 9.69 -5.27 -24.33
CA THR A 25 9.44 -6.05 -25.55
C THR A 25 8.35 -5.46 -26.45
N GLY A 26 7.53 -4.54 -25.94
CA GLY A 26 6.32 -4.06 -26.62
C GLY A 26 5.17 -5.09 -26.67
N VAL A 27 5.34 -6.26 -26.06
CA VAL A 27 4.31 -7.31 -26.03
C VAL A 27 3.31 -7.02 -24.91
N TYR A 28 2.18 -6.41 -25.27
CA TYR A 28 1.15 -5.97 -24.31
C TYR A 28 0.48 -7.11 -23.51
N VAL A 29 0.60 -8.37 -23.96
CA VAL A 29 0.10 -9.53 -23.19
C VAL A 29 0.73 -9.60 -21.80
N PHE A 30 2.02 -9.29 -21.67
CA PHE A 30 2.67 -9.28 -20.36
C PHE A 30 2.10 -8.19 -19.44
N ASN A 31 1.73 -7.04 -19.99
CA ASN A 31 1.08 -5.97 -19.23
C ASN A 31 -0.32 -6.38 -18.77
N LEU A 32 -1.10 -7.06 -19.60
CA LEU A 32 -2.42 -7.59 -19.21
C LEU A 32 -2.29 -8.60 -18.07
N LEU A 33 -1.31 -9.51 -18.13
CA LEU A 33 -1.02 -10.44 -17.04
C LEU A 33 -0.58 -9.72 -15.76
N ALA A 34 0.29 -8.71 -15.87
CA ALA A 34 0.73 -7.90 -14.73
C ALA A 34 -0.45 -7.19 -14.05
N ILE A 35 -1.39 -6.64 -14.84
CA ILE A 35 -2.62 -6.01 -14.32
C ILE A 35 -3.47 -7.05 -13.59
N GLY A 36 -3.70 -8.23 -14.19
CA GLY A 36 -4.49 -9.30 -13.55
C GLY A 36 -3.90 -9.77 -12.23
N ILE A 37 -2.57 -9.98 -12.18
CA ILE A 37 -1.88 -10.36 -10.94
C ILE A 37 -1.96 -9.23 -9.91
N SER A 38 -1.76 -7.98 -10.32
CA SER A 38 -1.85 -6.83 -9.42
C SER A 38 -3.23 -6.73 -8.79
N PHE A 39 -4.31 -6.98 -9.57
CA PHE A 39 -5.66 -7.02 -9.05
C PHE A 39 -5.87 -8.13 -8.02
N LEU A 40 -5.32 -9.33 -8.26
CA LEU A 40 -5.38 -10.45 -7.32
C LEU A 40 -4.64 -10.15 -6.01
N VAL A 41 -3.45 -9.54 -6.09
CA VAL A 41 -2.68 -9.09 -4.91
C VAL A 41 -3.43 -8.00 -4.16
N TYR A 42 -4.00 -7.02 -4.86
CA TYR A 42 -4.79 -5.96 -4.25
C TYR A 42 -6.00 -6.52 -3.49
N ARG A 43 -6.75 -7.45 -4.10
CA ARG A 43 -7.98 -7.97 -3.49
C ARG A 43 -7.73 -8.85 -2.27
N ASN A 44 -6.66 -9.65 -2.28
CA ASN A 44 -6.48 -10.76 -1.34
C ASN A 44 -5.18 -10.69 -0.53
N GLY A 45 -4.16 -10.01 -1.04
CA GLY A 45 -2.84 -9.89 -0.41
C GLY A 45 -2.59 -8.56 0.29
N TYR A 46 -3.40 -7.53 0.02
CA TYR A 46 -3.16 -6.17 0.51
C TYR A 46 -3.07 -6.13 2.04
N ASP A 47 -4.07 -6.64 2.75
CA ASP A 47 -4.07 -6.68 4.22
C ASP A 47 -2.87 -7.46 4.79
N VAL A 48 -2.40 -8.49 4.09
CA VAL A 48 -1.26 -9.30 4.55
C VAL A 48 0.06 -8.54 4.38
N LEU A 49 0.17 -7.70 3.35
CA LEU A 49 1.38 -6.96 3.01
C LEU A 49 1.46 -5.63 3.75
N PHE A 50 0.36 -4.88 3.80
CA PHE A 50 0.36 -3.45 4.11
C PHE A 50 -0.37 -3.06 5.40
N LYS A 51 -1.16 -3.94 6.02
CA LYS A 51 -1.92 -3.60 7.24
C LYS A 51 -1.08 -2.98 8.34
N GLU A 52 0.09 -3.56 8.63
CA GLU A 52 0.99 -3.07 9.68
C GLU A 52 1.52 -1.65 9.37
N TYR A 53 1.76 -1.37 8.09
CA TYR A 53 2.14 -0.03 7.64
C TYR A 53 0.96 0.94 7.77
N ASP A 54 -0.22 0.55 7.33
CA ASP A 54 -1.42 1.38 7.38
C ASP A 54 -1.83 1.71 8.82
N ASP A 55 -1.76 0.73 9.73
CA ASP A 55 -2.02 0.92 11.14
C ASP A 55 -1.04 1.94 11.75
N SER A 56 0.25 1.86 11.43
CA SER A 56 1.25 2.83 11.87
C SER A 56 1.00 4.23 11.30
N GLN A 57 0.59 4.34 10.03
CA GLN A 57 0.26 5.62 9.41
C GLN A 57 -1.01 6.24 10.02
N LYS A 58 -2.00 5.41 10.33
CA LYS A 58 -3.23 5.84 10.98
C LYS A 58 -2.95 6.41 12.37
N GLU A 59 -2.14 5.73 13.17
CA GLU A 59 -1.75 6.22 14.50
C GLU A 59 -1.04 7.59 14.43
N LYS A 60 -0.13 7.76 13.46
CA LYS A 60 0.56 9.05 13.23
C LYS A 60 -0.42 10.16 12.86
N ARG A 61 -1.39 9.87 12.00
CA ARG A 61 -2.44 10.83 11.60
C ARG A 61 -3.31 11.23 12.79
N GLU A 62 -3.82 10.26 13.54
CA GLU A 62 -4.64 10.53 14.73
C GLU A 62 -3.88 11.34 15.79
N THR A 63 -2.59 11.05 15.98
CA THR A 63 -1.74 11.80 16.90
C THR A 63 -1.55 13.24 16.45
N ALA A 64 -1.25 13.46 15.16
CA ALA A 64 -1.12 14.79 14.58
C ALA A 64 -2.43 15.58 14.70
N GLU A 65 -3.58 14.96 14.39
CA GLU A 65 -4.90 15.58 14.50
C GLU A 65 -5.20 16.02 15.95
N LYS A 66 -4.90 15.19 16.95
CA LYS A 66 -5.05 15.56 18.37
C LYS A 66 -4.20 16.77 18.75
N ILE A 67 -2.95 16.82 18.28
CA ILE A 67 -2.05 17.96 18.52
C ILE A 67 -2.61 19.23 17.88
N TYR A 68 -3.02 19.18 16.61
CA TYR A 68 -3.59 20.34 15.93
C TYR A 68 -4.91 20.81 16.56
N ALA A 69 -5.76 19.89 17.01
CA ALA A 69 -6.98 20.21 17.73
C ALA A 69 -6.67 20.96 19.05
N ALA A 70 -5.74 20.43 19.86
CA ALA A 70 -5.33 21.05 21.12
C ALA A 70 -4.71 22.45 20.91
N LEU A 71 -3.89 22.63 19.87
CA LEU A 71 -3.34 23.95 19.50
C LEU A 71 -4.45 24.93 19.09
N ARG A 72 -5.47 24.47 18.35
CA ARG A 72 -6.59 25.31 17.92
C ARG A 72 -7.48 25.73 19.09
N GLU A 73 -7.72 24.85 20.05
CA GLU A 73 -8.47 25.16 21.27
C GLU A 73 -7.69 26.06 22.23
N GLY A 74 -6.38 25.82 22.39
CA GLY A 74 -5.50 26.67 23.18
C GLY A 74 -5.44 28.10 22.65
N LYS A 75 -5.41 28.28 21.32
CA LYS A 75 -5.45 29.60 20.68
C LYS A 75 -6.77 30.35 20.93
N LYS A 76 -7.91 29.64 20.97
CA LYS A 76 -9.23 30.23 21.26
C LYS A 76 -9.45 30.66 22.71
N LYS A 77 -8.73 30.07 23.67
CA LYS A 77 -8.83 30.44 25.10
C LYS A 77 -7.90 31.59 25.50
N GLY A 78 -6.97 31.98 24.62
CA GLY A 78 -6.04 33.09 24.83
C GLY A 78 -6.47 34.42 24.21
N GLU A 79 -7.63 34.45 23.53
CA GLU A 79 -8.36 35.66 23.11
C GLU A 79 -9.50 35.93 24.09
#